data_AF-A0A8X6HL35-F1
#
_entry.id   AF-A0A8X6HL35-F1
#
_cell.length_a   1.000
_cell.length_b   1.000
_cell.length_c   1.000
_cell.angle_alpha   90.00
_cell.angle_beta   90.00
_cell.angle_gamma   90.00
#
_symmetry.space_group_name_H-M   'P 1'
#
loop_
_entity.id
_entity.type
_entity.pdbx_description
1 polymer ?
#
loop_
_entity_poly.entity_id
_entity_poly.type
_entity_poly.pdbx_seq_one_letter_code
_entity_poly.pdbx_strand_id
1 'polypeptide(L)' 'MVSPNTSITFSKETLECLAGLAKVRNKSIQDLAEKLMQQAIEFEEDTILVERAIERDVPGAEEVDDSEEIWK' A
#
# COMPACT_ATOMS: atom_id res chain seq x y z
N MET A 1 14.51 12.65 -1.11
CA MET A 1 13.69 13.61 -0.33
C MET A 1 12.38 13.79 -1.05
N VAL A 2 11.28 13.26 -0.50
CA VAL A 2 9.94 13.48 -1.05
C VAL A 2 9.46 14.85 -0.56
N SER A 3 9.06 15.73 -1.49
CA SER A 3 8.56 17.06 -1.17
C SER A 3 7.24 16.95 -0.36
N PRO A 4 7.03 17.69 0.74
CA PRO A 4 6.00 17.34 1.73
C PRO A 4 4.55 17.63 1.32
N ASN A 5 4.26 18.02 0.08
CA ASN A 5 2.91 18.40 -0.34
C ASN A 5 2.69 18.03 -1.81
N THR A 6 2.34 16.77 -2.05
CA THR A 6 1.87 16.31 -3.35
C THR A 6 0.39 16.64 -3.51
N SER A 7 0.03 17.32 -4.60
CA SER A 7 -1.38 17.50 -4.97
C SER A 7 -1.83 16.34 -5.85
N ILE A 8 -2.90 15.66 -5.45
CA ILE A 8 -3.53 14.58 -6.21
C ILE A 8 -4.92 15.02 -6.63
N THR A 9 -5.21 14.93 -7.92
CA THR A 9 -6.51 15.28 -8.48
C THR A 9 -7.35 14.02 -8.64
N PHE A 10 -8.55 14.04 -8.06
CA PHE A 10 -9.54 12.98 -8.22
C PHE A 10 -10.61 13.37 -9.24
N SER A 11 -11.28 12.38 -9.81
CA SER A 11 -12.52 12.61 -10.55
C SER A 11 -13.57 13.24 -9.62
N LYS A 12 -14.53 13.95 -10.21
CA LYS A 12 -15.63 14.56 -9.45
C LYS A 12 -16.40 13.51 -8.63
N GLU A 13 -16.74 12.39 -9.25
CA GLU A 13 -17.48 11.29 -8.61
C GLU A 13 -16.72 10.72 -7.40
N THR A 14 -15.42 10.45 -7.59
CA THR A 14 -14.56 9.95 -6.50
C THR A 14 -14.49 10.95 -5.34
N LEU A 15 -14.37 12.24 -5.64
CA LEU A 15 -14.33 13.29 -4.62
C LEU A 15 -15.65 13.42 -3.86
N GLU A 16 -16.79 13.31 -4.54
CA GLU A 16 -18.12 13.31 -3.92
C GLU A 16 -18.31 12.12 -2.99
N CYS A 17 -17.91 10.91 -3.42
CA CYS A 17 -17.92 9.72 -2.58
C CYS A 17 -17.02 9.87 -1.34
N LEU A 18 -15.79 10.37 -1.52
CA LEU A 18 -14.85 10.60 -0.42
C LEU A 18 -15.39 11.63 0.58
N ALA A 19 -15.98 12.72 0.10
CA ALA A 19 -16.62 13.73 0.94
C ALA A 19 -17.81 13.16 1.73
N GLY A 20 -18.65 12.34 1.09
CA GLY A 20 -19.74 11.63 1.75
C GLY A 20 -19.25 10.70 2.86
N LEU A 21 -18.20 9.91 2.59
CA LEU A 21 -17.58 9.03 3.57
C LEU A 21 -16.94 9.79 4.73
N ALA A 22 -16.25 10.90 4.45
CA ALA A 22 -15.64 11.76 5.47
C ALA A 22 -16.71 12.30 6.43
N LYS A 23 -17.85 12.74 5.90
CA LYS A 23 -19.00 13.20 6.69
C LYS A 23 -19.57 12.10 7.58
N VAL A 24 -19.78 10.89 7.04
CA VAL A 24 -20.30 9.74 7.82
C VAL A 24 -19.33 9.34 8.94
N ARG A 25 -18.03 9.40 8.67
CA ARG A 25 -16.97 9.05 9.64
C ARG A 25 -16.58 10.20 10.59
N ASN A 26 -17.20 11.37 10.44
CA ASN A 26 -16.87 12.60 11.18
C ASN A 26 -15.36 12.92 11.15
N LYS A 27 -14.76 12.87 9.95
CA LYS A 27 -13.34 13.17 9.71
C LYS A 27 -13.19 14.25 8.66
N SER A 28 -12.03 14.91 8.62
CA SER A 28 -11.67 15.75 7.49
C SER A 28 -11.47 14.87 6.24
N ILE A 29 -11.69 15.45 5.05
CA ILE A 29 -11.43 14.74 3.77
C ILE A 29 -9.95 14.36 3.68
N GLN A 30 -9.05 15.24 4.13
CA GLN A 30 -7.61 15.00 4.11
C GLN A 30 -7.22 13.83 5.01
N ASP A 31 -7.67 13.82 6.27
CA ASP A 31 -7.36 12.74 7.22
C ASP A 31 -7.89 11.39 6.75
N LEU A 32 -9.07 11.39 6.11
CA LEU A 32 -9.63 10.17 5.55
C LEU A 32 -8.83 9.71 4.32
N ALA A 33 -8.48 10.62 3.42
CA ALA A 33 -7.69 10.31 2.23
C ALA A 33 -6.32 9.75 2.59
N GLU A 34 -5.63 10.35 3.57
CA GLU A 34 -4.32 9.89 4.03
C GLU A 34 -4.39 8.46 4.61
N LYS A 35 -5.38 8.19 5.47
CA LYS A 35 -5.58 6.85 6.04
C LYS A 35 -5.89 5.81 4.97
N LEU A 36 -6.76 6.14 4.02
CA LEU A 36 -7.09 5.21 2.93
C LEU A 36 -5.86 4.96 2.04
N MET A 37 -5.05 5.99 1.78
CA MET A 37 -3.81 5.85 1.01
C MET A 37 -2.80 4.96 1.73
N GLN A 38 -2.61 5.12 3.04
CA GLN A 38 -1.74 4.26 3.85
C GLN A 38 -2.19 2.79 3.77
N GLN A 39 -3.49 2.52 3.94
CA GLN A 39 -4.04 1.17 3.84
C GLN A 39 -3.87 0.56 2.44
N ALA A 40 -4.02 1.37 1.39
CA ALA A 40 -3.81 0.91 0.01
C ALA A 40 -2.33 0.58 -0.25
N ILE A 41 -1.40 1.38 0.27
CA ILE A 41 0.05 1.11 0.17
C ILE A 41 0.40 -0.19 0.89
N GLU A 42 -0.04 -0.37 2.14
CA GLU A 42 0.21 -1.60 2.92
C GLU A 42 -0.33 -2.83 2.17
N PHE A 43 -1.53 -2.74 1.62
CA PHE A 43 -2.13 -3.84 0.85
C PHE A 43 -1.34 -4.17 -0.43
N GLU A 44 -0.85 -3.15 -1.15
CA GLU A 44 -0.04 -3.35 -2.35
C GLU A 44 1.31 -4.00 -1.99
N GLU A 45 1.95 -3.56 -0.90
CA GLU A 45 3.19 -4.16 -0.39
C GLU A 45 2.99 -5.64 -0.03
N ASP A 46 1.91 -5.97 0.69
CA ASP A 46 1.56 -7.35 1.04
C ASP A 46 1.30 -8.19 -0.22
N THR A 47 0.62 -7.64 -1.22
CA THR A 47 0.34 -8.34 -2.49
C THR A 47 1.63 -8.68 -3.22
N ILE A 48 2.57 -7.73 -3.32
CA ILE A 48 3.88 -7.96 -3.94
C ILE A 48 4.67 -9.05 -3.20
N LEU A 49 4.61 -9.09 -1.87
CA LEU A 49 5.27 -10.13 -1.08
C LEU A 49 4.69 -11.52 -1.38
N VAL A 50 3.35 -11.62 -1.48
CA VAL A 50 2.68 -12.88 -1.81
C VAL A 50 3.03 -13.33 -3.23
N GLU A 51 3.00 -12.44 -4.21
CA GLU A 51 3.39 -12.74 -5.59
C GLU A 51 4.82 -13.29 -5.66
N ARG A 52 5.76 -12.63 -4.98
CA ARG A 52 7.15 -13.10 -4.90
C ARG A 52 7.30 -14.45 -4.18
N ALA A 53 6.49 -14.69 -3.14
CA ALA A 53 6.52 -15.96 -2.43
C ALA A 53 6.09 -17.11 -3.35
N ILE A 54 5.06 -16.89 -4.18
CA ILE A 54 4.60 -17.86 -5.18
C ILE A 54 5.67 -18.10 -6.24
N GLU A 55 6.34 -17.06 -6.74
CA GLU A 55 7.44 -17.21 -7.71
C GLU A 55 8.63 -18.01 -7.14
N ARG A 56 8.89 -17.89 -5.83
CA ARG A 56 9.95 -18.64 -5.15
C ARG A 56 9.56 -20.08 -4.85
N ASP A 57 8.29 -20.34 -4.56
CA ASP A 57 7.75 -21.66 -4.21
C ASP A 57 7.47 -22.52 -5.45
N VAL A 58 8.54 -22.82 -6.20
CA VAL A 58 8.49 -23.64 -7.42
C VAL A 58 9.15 -25.01 -7.20
N PRO A 59 8.66 -26.08 -7.87
CA PRO A 59 9.28 -27.40 -7.77
C PRO A 59 10.76 -27.36 -8.17
N GLY A 60 11.65 -27.72 -7.24
CA GLY A 60 13.11 -27.69 -7.45
C GLY A 60 13.80 -26.45 -6.89
N ALA A 61 13.08 -25.54 -6.22
CA ALA A 61 13.68 -24.49 -5.42
C ALA A 61 14.51 -25.11 -4.27
N GLU A 62 15.72 -24.59 -4.07
CA GLU A 62 16.61 -24.96 -2.96
C GLU A 62 16.30 -24.07 -1.76
N GLU A 63 16.04 -24.69 -0.60
CA GLU A 63 15.98 -23.96 0.66
C GLU A 63 17.41 -23.54 1.03
N VAL A 64 17.67 -22.24 1.03
CA VAL A 64 18.94 -21.68 1.49
C VAL A 64 18.80 -21.37 2.97
N ASP A 65 19.66 -21.95 3.80
CA ASP A 65 19.67 -21.72 5.24
C ASP A 65 20.08 -20.28 5.55
N ASP A 66 19.25 -19.57 6.31
CA ASP A 66 19.41 -18.13 6.55
C ASP A 66 20.65 -17.89 7.43
N SER A 67 21.71 -17.35 6.83
CA SER A 67 22.98 -17.05 7.49
C SER A 67 23.43 -15.64 7.17
N GLU A 68 24.12 -15.00 8.11
CA GLU A 68 24.62 -13.63 7.92
C GLU A 68 25.61 -13.48 6.74
N GLU A 69 26.17 -14.56 6.20
CA GLU A 69 26.99 -14.48 4.98
C GLU A 69 26.19 -14.18 3.71
N ILE A 70 24.89 -14.48 3.69
CA ILE A 70 24.02 -14.29 2.52
C ILE A 70 23.60 -12.81 2.37
N TRP A 71 23.53 -12.07 3.48
CA TRP A 71 23.06 -10.69 3.51
C TRP A 71 24.18 -9.64 3.44
N LYS A 72 25.44 -10.06 3.21
CA LYS A 72 26.61 -9.17 3.10
C LYS A 72 26.71 -8.43 1.76
#